data_AF-A0A2H6IT17-F1
#
_entry.id   AF-A0A2H6IT17-F1
#
_cell.length_a   1.000
_cell.length_b   1.000
_cell.length_c   1.000
_cell.angle_alpha   90.00
_cell.angle_beta   90.00
_cell.angle_gamma   90.00
#
_symmetry.space_group_name_H-M   'P 1'
#
loop_
_entity.id
_entity.type
_entity.pdbx_description
1 polymer ?
#
loop_
_entity_poly.entity_id
_entity_poly.type
_entity_poly.pdbx_seq_one_letter_code
_entity_poly.pdbx_strand_id
1 'polypeptide(L)'
;MVIFSPKARILLYILLVITVYISGSLEVSLFILLIVLASAFRVPLSSLKRGVFPITVFMFFTFISNVLFQEGNVIYNVFGLGITDEGLRRGGMLTLRLFILIAGAKVLTASTRSEDLINAMNELLGPVGRISFVQELVYVMSLTLRLLPVIYNEALELYRNMRSPDKAGIKGRIKLSVELLTTLFERSLEKAKEMTDINERSMPENGEKGS
;
A
#
# COMPACT_ATOMS: atom_id res chain seq x y z
N MET A 1 -5.87 6.01 20.54
CA MET A 1 -7.25 6.32 20.11
C MET A 1 -7.17 7.55 19.22
N VAL A 2 -7.38 7.41 17.91
CA VAL A 2 -7.15 8.51 16.95
C VAL A 2 -8.50 9.02 16.46
N ILE A 3 -8.75 10.31 16.68
CA ILE A 3 -10.06 10.99 16.65
C ILE A 3 -10.57 11.28 15.22
N PHE A 4 -9.70 11.26 14.22
CA PHE A 4 -10.08 11.60 12.83
C PHE A 4 -10.57 10.39 12.06
N SER A 5 -11.71 10.54 11.36
CA SER A 5 -12.25 9.54 10.43
C SER A 5 -11.20 9.13 9.38
N PRO A 6 -11.12 7.85 8.99
CA PRO A 6 -10.15 7.34 8.02
C PRO A 6 -10.10 8.14 6.71
N LYS A 7 -11.27 8.54 6.19
CA LYS A 7 -11.45 9.46 5.06
C LYS A 7 -10.67 10.77 5.20
N ALA A 8 -10.81 11.44 6.35
CA ALA A 8 -10.16 12.72 6.60
C ALA A 8 -8.64 12.59 6.58
N ARG A 9 -8.10 11.45 7.03
CA ARG A 9 -6.65 11.20 7.00
C ARG A 9 -6.14 10.94 5.59
N ILE A 10 -6.89 10.22 4.76
CA ILE A 10 -6.56 10.04 3.34
C ILE A 10 -6.54 11.40 2.64
N LEU A 11 -7.59 12.21 2.83
CA LEU A 11 -7.66 13.55 2.25
C LEU A 11 -6.54 14.47 2.74
N LEU A 12 -6.22 14.42 4.04
CA LEU A 12 -5.11 15.18 4.62
C LEU A 12 -3.77 14.74 4.04
N TYR A 13 -3.56 13.43 3.85
CA TYR A 13 -2.36 12.91 3.22
C TYR A 13 -2.25 13.33 1.75
N ILE A 14 -3.35 13.29 0.99
CA ILE A 14 -3.39 13.80 -0.40
C ILE A 14 -3.05 15.30 -0.41
N LEU A 15 -3.66 16.09 0.47
CA LEU A 15 -3.36 17.51 0.60
C LEU A 15 -1.89 17.74 0.92
N LEU A 16 -1.32 16.97 1.85
CA LEU A 16 0.10 17.00 2.19
C LEU A 16 0.98 16.72 0.97
N VAL A 17 0.67 15.69 0.17
CA VAL A 17 1.41 15.37 -1.06
C VAL A 17 1.40 16.56 -2.02
N ILE A 18 0.22 17.15 -2.25
CA ILE A 18 0.04 18.31 -3.14
C ILE A 18 0.84 19.51 -2.62
N THR A 19 0.72 19.84 -1.33
CA THR A 19 1.41 20.98 -0.72
C THR A 19 2.94 20.81 -0.77
N VAL A 20 3.46 19.62 -0.46
CA VAL A 20 4.91 19.34 -0.51
C VAL A 20 5.45 19.44 -1.94
N TYR A 21 4.66 19.04 -2.94
CA TYR A 21 5.09 19.09 -4.33
C TYR A 21 5.09 20.53 -4.88
N ILE A 22 4.03 21.30 -4.60
CA ILE A 22 3.88 22.70 -5.02
C ILE A 22 4.88 23.60 -4.28
N SER A 23 5.10 23.34 -3.01
CA SER A 23 5.99 24.14 -2.20
C SER A 23 7.45 23.87 -2.59
N GLY A 24 7.98 24.74 -3.45
CA GLY A 24 9.39 24.78 -3.80
C GLY A 24 10.29 25.36 -2.70
N SER A 25 9.74 25.69 -1.52
CA SER A 25 10.46 26.38 -0.45
C SER A 25 10.83 25.46 0.71
N LEU A 26 12.04 25.67 1.25
CA LEU A 26 12.58 24.92 2.39
C LEU A 26 11.77 25.17 3.68
N GLU A 27 11.37 26.41 3.93
CA GLU A 27 10.64 26.80 5.15
C GLU A 27 9.31 26.06 5.29
N VAL A 28 8.53 26.00 4.21
CA VAL A 28 7.25 25.30 4.19
C VAL A 28 7.45 23.79 4.33
N SER A 29 8.49 23.24 3.68
CA SER A 29 8.84 21.81 3.84
C SER A 29 9.19 21.47 5.30
N LEU A 30 9.93 22.34 5.99
CA LEU A 30 10.26 22.17 7.42
C LEU A 30 9.02 22.31 8.32
N PHE A 31 8.12 23.24 8.02
CA PHE A 31 6.86 23.38 8.75
C PHE A 31 5.98 22.13 8.62
N ILE A 32 5.84 21.60 7.40
CA ILE A 32 5.10 20.35 7.15
C ILE A 32 5.77 19.17 7.86
N LEU A 33 7.09 19.08 7.82
CA LEU A 33 7.84 18.06 8.55
C LEU A 33 7.50 18.05 10.04
N LEU A 34 7.43 19.23 10.67
CA LEU A 34 7.09 19.37 12.08
C LEU A 34 5.68 18.85 12.39
N ILE A 35 4.71 19.15 11.53
CA ILE A 35 3.33 18.63 11.65
C ILE A 35 3.30 17.10 11.55
N VAL A 36 4.05 16.52 10.61
CA VAL A 36 4.14 15.07 10.43
C VAL A 36 4.80 14.40 11.64
N LEU A 37 5.88 14.97 12.16
CA LEU A 37 6.55 14.47 13.36
C LEU A 37 5.64 14.55 14.60
N ALA A 38 4.94 15.67 14.80
CA ALA A 38 3.98 15.82 15.90
C ALA A 38 2.86 14.77 15.82
N SER A 39 2.42 14.44 14.60
CA SER A 39 1.43 13.38 14.36
C SER A 39 2.01 11.98 14.60
N ALA A 40 3.29 11.77 14.27
CA ALA A 40 4.00 10.50 14.47
C ALA A 40 4.20 10.16 15.95
N PHE A 41 4.28 11.15 16.85
CA PHE A 41 4.35 10.93 18.31
C PHE A 41 3.14 10.17 18.88
N ARG A 42 2.00 10.17 18.18
CA ARG A 42 0.80 9.39 18.57
C ARG A 42 0.83 7.94 18.10
N VAL A 43 1.84 7.54 17.32
CA VAL A 43 1.98 6.18 16.75
C VAL A 43 3.07 5.43 17.55
N PRO A 44 2.85 4.15 17.92
CA PRO A 44 3.86 3.38 18.64
C PRO A 44 5.16 3.29 17.82
N LEU A 45 6.29 3.64 18.46
CA LEU A 45 7.62 3.68 17.83
C LEU A 45 8.04 2.33 17.23
N SER A 46 7.51 1.21 17.73
CA SER A 46 7.76 -0.14 17.18
C SER A 46 7.24 -0.30 15.75
N SER A 47 6.07 0.29 15.45
CA SER A 47 5.51 0.31 14.09
C SER A 47 6.30 1.24 13.18
N LEU A 48 6.82 2.35 13.72
CA LEU A 48 7.57 3.33 12.93
C LEU A 48 8.99 2.86 12.61
N LYS A 49 9.62 2.05 13.45
CA LYS A 49 10.98 1.50 13.20
C LYS A 49 11.01 0.36 12.17
N ARG A 50 9.89 -0.32 11.95
CA ARG A 50 9.80 -1.41 10.97
C ARG A 50 9.99 -0.85 9.54
N GLY A 51 10.95 -1.40 8.80
CA GLY A 51 11.26 -0.97 7.43
C GLY A 51 12.00 0.36 7.29
N VAL A 52 12.52 0.97 8.36
CA VAL A 52 13.32 2.22 8.23
C VAL A 52 14.62 1.99 7.48
N PHE A 53 15.28 0.84 7.71
CA PHE A 53 16.57 0.51 7.08
C PHE A 53 16.55 0.61 5.54
N PRO A 54 15.68 -0.10 4.79
CA PRO A 54 15.67 0.01 3.32
C PRO A 54 15.32 1.42 2.83
N ILE A 55 14.46 2.13 3.55
CA ILE A 55 14.04 3.48 3.21
C ILE A 55 15.20 4.47 3.38
N THR A 56 15.94 4.38 4.49
CA THR A 56 17.12 5.22 4.75
C THR A 56 18.22 4.96 3.72
N VAL A 57 18.45 3.70 3.35
CA VAL A 57 19.40 3.34 2.28
C VAL A 57 18.99 3.97 0.95
N PHE A 58 17.70 3.89 0.59
CA PHE A 58 17.18 4.53 -0.62
C PHE A 58 17.36 6.06 -0.59
N MET A 59 16.99 6.72 0.52
CA MET A 59 17.16 8.17 0.67
C MET A 59 18.62 8.61 0.59
N PHE A 60 19.53 7.87 1.21
CA PHE A 60 20.95 8.15 1.17
C PHE A 60 21.50 8.03 -0.26
N PHE A 61 21.09 6.98 -0.97
CA PHE A 61 21.43 6.81 -2.38
C PHE A 61 20.89 7.95 -3.24
N THR A 62 19.64 8.36 -3.04
CA THR A 62 19.04 9.49 -3.75
C THR A 62 19.78 10.81 -3.49
N PHE A 63 20.15 11.07 -2.23
CA PHE A 63 20.90 12.27 -1.85
C PHE A 63 22.27 12.30 -2.53
N ILE A 64 23.06 11.23 -2.38
CA ILE A 64 24.38 11.12 -3.00
C ILE A 64 24.28 11.23 -4.51
N SER A 65 23.31 10.55 -5.12
CA SER A 65 23.12 10.61 -6.57
C SER A 65 22.83 12.04 -7.05
N ASN A 66 22.00 12.79 -6.34
CA ASN A 66 21.78 14.19 -6.72
C ASN A 66 23.05 15.03 -6.49
N VAL A 67 23.75 14.86 -5.38
CA VAL A 67 24.97 15.64 -5.09
C VAL A 67 26.10 15.38 -6.09
N LEU A 68 26.26 14.15 -6.57
CA LEU A 68 27.35 13.75 -7.48
C LEU A 68 27.02 13.95 -8.96
N PHE A 69 25.75 13.83 -9.36
CA PHE A 69 25.34 13.87 -10.78
C PHE A 69 24.60 15.15 -11.18
N GLN A 70 24.36 16.12 -10.27
CA GLN A 70 23.83 17.43 -10.68
C GLN A 70 24.93 18.31 -11.28
N GLU A 71 24.68 18.77 -12.50
CA GLU A 71 25.48 19.82 -13.14
C GLU A 71 25.21 21.18 -12.47
N GLY A 72 26.26 21.97 -12.22
CA GLY A 72 26.16 23.26 -11.55
C GLY A 72 27.51 23.80 -11.10
N ASN A 73 27.50 24.87 -10.31
CA ASN A 73 28.71 25.46 -9.74
C ASN A 73 29.35 24.48 -8.76
N VAL A 74 30.53 23.96 -9.13
CA VAL A 74 31.31 23.04 -8.30
C VAL A 74 31.93 23.83 -7.15
N ILE A 75 31.48 23.56 -5.93
CA ILE A 75 32.06 24.17 -4.71
C ILE A 75 33.29 23.37 -4.27
N TYR A 76 33.23 22.05 -4.36
CA TYR A 76 34.27 21.18 -3.84
C TYR A 76 34.49 19.99 -4.77
N ASN A 77 35.75 19.70 -5.10
CA ASN A 77 36.10 18.57 -5.97
C ASN A 77 36.77 17.50 -5.12
N VAL A 78 36.18 16.30 -5.04
CA VAL A 78 36.78 15.15 -4.35
C VAL A 78 36.95 14.03 -5.37
N PHE A 79 38.19 13.59 -5.60
CA PHE A 79 38.48 12.41 -6.44
C PHE A 79 37.90 12.45 -7.88
N GLY A 80 37.73 13.64 -8.47
CA GLY A 80 37.15 13.83 -9.81
C GLY A 80 35.62 13.91 -9.83
N LEU A 81 34.97 13.90 -8.67
CA LEU A 81 33.55 14.16 -8.50
C LEU A 81 33.35 15.55 -7.88
N GLY A 82 32.75 16.45 -8.65
CA GLY A 82 32.43 17.81 -8.22
C GLY A 82 31.14 17.85 -7.42
N ILE A 83 31.23 18.20 -6.15
CA ILE A 83 30.07 18.55 -5.32
C ILE A 83 29.58 19.93 -5.76
N THR A 84 28.38 19.98 -6.32
CA THR A 84 27.76 21.22 -6.78
C THR A 84 26.83 21.81 -5.72
N ASP A 85 26.77 23.14 -5.64
CA ASP A 85 25.82 23.84 -4.75
C ASP A 85 24.38 23.44 -5.06
N GLU A 86 24.07 23.38 -6.36
CA GLU A 86 22.75 23.02 -6.84
C GLU A 86 22.42 21.55 -6.52
N GLY A 87 23.41 20.65 -6.59
CA GLY A 87 23.25 19.24 -6.17
C GLY A 87 22.97 19.11 -4.68
N LEU A 88 23.60 19.94 -3.85
CA LEU A 88 23.36 19.95 -2.40
C LEU A 88 21.96 20.51 -2.07
N ARG A 89 21.59 21.64 -2.68
CA ARG A 89 20.28 22.28 -2.47
C ARG A 89 19.13 21.41 -2.99
N ARG A 90 19.25 20.91 -4.22
CA ARG A 90 18.24 20.08 -4.88
C ARG A 90 18.18 18.68 -4.30
N GLY A 91 19.32 18.04 -4.07
CA GLY A 91 19.42 16.74 -3.42
C GLY A 91 18.87 16.78 -1.99
N GLY A 92 19.20 17.83 -1.22
CA GLY A 92 18.65 18.06 0.12
C GLY A 92 17.14 18.25 0.10
N MET A 93 16.62 19.13 -0.76
CA MET A 93 15.17 19.34 -0.89
C MET A 93 14.44 18.07 -1.32
N LEU A 94 14.97 17.31 -2.28
CA LEU A 94 14.32 16.09 -2.77
C LEU A 94 14.34 14.99 -1.70
N THR A 95 15.43 14.84 -0.97
CA THR A 95 15.55 13.89 0.14
C THR A 95 14.59 14.26 1.27
N LEU A 96 14.49 15.55 1.62
CA LEU A 96 13.55 16.05 2.62
C LEU A 96 12.10 15.79 2.21
N ARG A 97 11.74 16.06 0.94
CA ARG A 97 10.41 15.76 0.39
C ARG A 97 10.08 14.27 0.53
N LEU A 98 10.98 13.39 0.10
CA LEU A 98 10.79 11.95 0.22
C LEU A 98 10.60 11.53 1.68
N PHE A 99 11.40 12.08 2.60
CA PHE A 99 11.28 11.80 4.02
C PHE A 99 9.89 12.18 4.55
N ILE A 100 9.39 13.39 4.25
CA ILE A 100 8.07 13.88 4.67
C ILE A 100 6.95 12.98 4.14
N LEU A 101 6.99 12.65 2.84
CA LEU A 101 5.97 11.81 2.20
C LEU A 101 5.95 10.41 2.81
N ILE A 102 7.12 9.80 2.99
CA ILE A 102 7.24 8.46 3.54
C ILE A 102 6.82 8.44 5.02
N ALA A 103 7.26 9.42 5.82
CA ALA A 103 6.84 9.54 7.21
C ALA A 103 5.31 9.72 7.32
N GLY A 104 4.73 10.59 6.49
CA GLY A 104 3.27 10.78 6.41
C GLY A 104 2.53 9.48 6.04
N ALA A 105 3.02 8.75 5.04
CA ALA A 105 2.47 7.46 4.62
C ALA A 105 2.54 6.42 5.75
N LYS A 106 3.65 6.36 6.49
CA LYS A 106 3.80 5.48 7.65
C LYS A 106 2.83 5.83 8.77
N VAL A 107 2.63 7.11 9.05
CA VAL A 107 1.63 7.55 10.03
C VAL A 107 0.22 7.16 9.57
N LEU A 108 -0.12 7.35 8.29
CA LEU A 108 -1.43 6.98 7.73
C LEU A 108 -1.67 5.47 7.83
N THR A 109 -0.73 4.66 7.34
CA THR A 109 -0.83 3.19 7.29
C THR A 109 -0.75 2.54 8.66
N ALA A 110 0.05 3.08 9.59
CA ALA A 110 0.14 2.54 10.95
C ALA A 110 -1.05 2.92 11.84
N SER A 111 -1.77 4.00 11.50
CA SER A 111 -2.89 4.49 12.31
C SER A 111 -4.27 4.09 11.78
N THR A 112 -4.35 3.46 10.60
CA THR A 112 -5.60 3.10 9.92
C THR A 112 -5.67 1.60 9.72
N ARG A 113 -6.80 0.98 10.08
CA ARG A 113 -7.04 -0.45 9.82
C ARG A 113 -7.32 -0.66 8.33
N SER A 114 -6.95 -1.82 7.79
CA SER A 114 -7.16 -2.13 6.37
C SER A 114 -8.64 -2.05 5.98
N GLU A 115 -9.56 -2.51 6.83
CA GLU A 115 -11.02 -2.41 6.62
C GLU A 115 -11.50 -0.96 6.53
N ASP A 116 -11.01 -0.11 7.43
CA ASP A 116 -11.32 1.32 7.46
C ASP A 116 -10.80 2.05 6.23
N LEU A 117 -9.62 1.65 5.74
CA LEU A 117 -9.03 2.19 4.51
C LEU A 117 -9.90 1.85 3.30
N ILE A 118 -10.38 0.62 3.20
CA ILE A 118 -11.26 0.15 2.12
C ILE A 118 -12.58 0.95 2.12
N ASN A 119 -13.22 1.07 3.29
CA ASN A 119 -14.48 1.80 3.42
C ASN A 119 -14.31 3.28 3.05
N ALA A 120 -13.22 3.91 3.49
CA ALA A 120 -12.93 5.29 3.14
C ALA A 120 -12.63 5.48 1.64
N MET A 121 -11.98 4.51 0.99
CA MET A 121 -11.80 4.54 -0.46
C MET A 121 -13.14 4.45 -1.21
N ASN A 122 -14.04 3.55 -0.80
CA ASN A 122 -15.37 3.44 -1.41
C ASN A 122 -16.17 4.74 -1.27
N GLU A 123 -16.12 5.38 -0.09
CA GLU A 123 -16.82 6.65 0.15
C GLU A 123 -16.22 7.82 -0.65
N LEU A 124 -14.89 7.84 -0.83
CA LEU A 124 -14.20 8.86 -1.63
C LEU A 124 -14.43 8.67 -3.14
N LEU A 125 -14.59 7.44 -3.61
CA LEU A 125 -14.88 7.12 -5.01
C LEU A 125 -16.38 7.21 -5.35
N GLY A 126 -17.26 7.06 -4.35
CA GLY A 126 -18.71 7.23 -4.49
C GLY A 126 -19.17 8.52 -5.20
N PRO A 127 -18.65 9.72 -4.89
CA PRO A 127 -19.04 10.96 -5.59
C PRO A 127 -18.56 11.03 -7.05
N VAL A 128 -17.46 10.35 -7.41
CA VAL A 128 -17.00 10.16 -8.80
C VAL A 128 -17.86 9.10 -9.51
N GLY A 129 -18.55 8.26 -8.74
CA GLY A 129 -19.49 7.22 -9.12
C GLY A 129 -20.83 7.68 -9.68
N ARG A 130 -21.00 8.91 -10.18
CA ARG A 130 -22.21 9.24 -10.97
C ARG A 130 -22.19 8.63 -12.37
N ILE A 131 -21.06 8.08 -12.79
CA ILE A 131 -20.91 7.30 -14.01
C ILE A 131 -21.20 5.85 -13.64
N SER A 132 -22.20 5.22 -14.28
CA SER A 132 -22.67 3.86 -13.96
C SER A 132 -21.53 2.83 -13.85
N PHE A 133 -20.53 2.94 -14.72
CA PHE A 133 -19.34 2.10 -14.72
C PHE A 133 -18.51 2.18 -13.43
N VAL A 134 -18.39 3.38 -12.84
CA VAL A 134 -17.61 3.58 -11.61
C VAL A 134 -18.34 2.98 -10.40
N GLN A 135 -19.67 2.96 -10.39
CA GLN A 135 -20.44 2.30 -9.33
C GLN A 135 -20.22 0.79 -9.32
N GLU A 136 -20.28 0.15 -10.48
CA GLU A 136 -20.02 -1.29 -10.62
C GLU A 136 -18.60 -1.64 -10.19
N LEU A 137 -17.59 -0.84 -10.60
CA LEU A 137 -16.22 -1.04 -10.16
C LEU A 137 -16.06 -0.89 -8.64
N VAL A 138 -16.64 0.15 -8.03
CA VAL A 138 -16.59 0.35 -6.57
C VAL A 138 -17.28 -0.81 -5.85
N TYR A 139 -18.42 -1.30 -6.36
CA TYR A 139 -19.12 -2.45 -5.81
C TYR A 139 -18.24 -3.71 -5.85
N VAL A 140 -17.69 -4.08 -7.02
CA VAL A 140 -16.82 -5.25 -7.18
C VAL A 140 -15.55 -5.14 -6.33
N MET A 141 -14.93 -3.96 -6.27
CA MET A 141 -13.78 -3.72 -5.40
C MET A 141 -14.14 -3.87 -3.93
N SER A 142 -15.27 -3.31 -3.48
CA SER A 142 -15.72 -3.41 -2.08
C SER A 142 -15.94 -4.86 -1.64
N LEU A 143 -16.55 -5.67 -2.52
CA LEU A 143 -16.77 -7.09 -2.29
C LEU A 143 -15.44 -7.84 -2.26
N THR A 144 -14.58 -7.62 -3.25
CA THR A 144 -13.26 -8.26 -3.36
C THR A 144 -12.40 -7.99 -2.14
N LEU A 145 -12.37 -6.74 -1.69
CA LEU A 145 -11.56 -6.31 -0.55
C LEU A 145 -12.07 -6.87 0.78
N ARG A 146 -13.39 -7.13 0.91
CA ARG A 146 -13.96 -7.87 2.03
C ARG A 146 -13.63 -9.37 1.98
N LEU A 147 -13.51 -9.94 0.80
CA LEU A 147 -13.14 -11.36 0.61
C LEU A 147 -11.63 -11.60 0.83
N LEU A 148 -10.78 -10.60 0.55
CA LEU A 148 -9.33 -10.67 0.74
C LEU A 148 -8.90 -11.18 2.14
N PRO A 149 -9.41 -10.66 3.28
CA PRO A 149 -9.04 -11.18 4.60
C PRO A 149 -9.48 -12.63 4.83
N VAL A 150 -10.62 -13.04 4.27
CA VAL A 150 -11.10 -14.43 4.37
C VAL A 150 -10.16 -15.37 3.62
N ILE A 151 -9.83 -15.03 2.37
CA ILE A 151 -8.89 -15.79 1.53
C ILE A 151 -7.51 -15.84 2.19
N TYR A 152 -7.06 -14.73 2.78
CA TYR A 152 -5.79 -14.68 3.51
C TYR A 152 -5.78 -15.64 4.70
N ASN A 153 -6.85 -15.69 5.48
CA ASN A 153 -6.95 -16.58 6.63
C ASN A 153 -6.97 -18.05 6.22
N GLU A 154 -7.72 -18.40 5.17
CA GLU A 154 -7.76 -19.76 4.64
C GLU A 154 -6.39 -20.18 4.07
N ALA A 155 -5.73 -19.29 3.32
CA ALA A 155 -4.37 -19.52 2.83
C ALA A 155 -3.37 -19.68 3.98
N LEU A 156 -3.51 -18.93 5.08
CA LEU A 156 -2.64 -19.02 6.25
C LEU A 156 -2.85 -20.34 7.02
N GLU A 157 -4.09 -20.80 7.12
CA GLU A 157 -4.43 -22.09 7.73
C GLU A 157 -3.82 -23.24 6.92
N LEU A 158 -4.03 -23.25 5.60
CA LEU A 158 -3.40 -24.20 4.69
C LEU A 158 -1.87 -24.16 4.79
N TYR A 159 -1.29 -22.96 4.81
CA TYR A 159 0.15 -22.78 4.96
C TYR A 159 0.65 -23.40 6.27
N ARG A 160 -0.04 -23.18 7.40
CA ARG A 160 0.34 -23.77 8.69
C ARG A 160 0.23 -25.29 8.68
N ASN A 161 -0.79 -25.85 8.05
CA ASN A 161 -1.01 -27.30 7.96
C ASN A 161 0.02 -27.99 7.06
N MET A 162 0.41 -27.34 5.95
CA MET A 162 1.39 -27.88 5.01
C MET A 162 2.85 -27.61 5.42
N ARG A 163 3.09 -26.63 6.31
CA ARG A 163 4.43 -26.26 6.75
C ARG A 163 5.04 -27.37 7.61
N SER A 164 5.78 -28.25 6.97
CA SER A 164 6.67 -29.21 7.65
C SER A 164 7.98 -28.54 8.09
N PRO A 165 8.54 -28.90 9.27
CA PRO A 165 9.85 -28.44 9.73
C PRO A 165 10.99 -28.70 8.73
N ASP A 166 10.89 -29.78 7.95
CA ASP A 166 11.90 -30.22 6.97
C ASP A 166 11.99 -29.37 5.69
N LYS A 167 11.08 -28.42 5.47
CA LYS A 167 11.07 -27.56 4.26
C LYS A 167 11.71 -26.18 4.50
N ALA A 168 12.78 -26.10 5.30
CA ALA A 168 13.42 -24.83 5.67
C ALA A 168 14.15 -24.10 4.52
N GLY A 169 14.64 -24.84 3.51
CA GLY A 169 15.40 -24.29 2.37
C GLY A 169 14.55 -23.64 1.28
N ILE A 170 15.18 -22.85 0.40
CA ILE A 170 14.53 -22.15 -0.73
C ILE A 170 13.71 -23.12 -1.60
N LYS A 171 14.25 -24.31 -1.90
CA LYS A 171 13.54 -25.37 -2.62
C LYS A 171 12.28 -25.87 -1.89
N GLY A 172 12.36 -25.99 -0.56
CA GLY A 172 11.22 -26.36 0.30
C GLY A 172 10.12 -25.31 0.28
N ARG A 173 10.48 -24.02 0.32
CA ARG A 173 9.53 -22.91 0.21
C ARG A 173 8.84 -22.88 -1.15
N ILE A 174 9.57 -23.11 -2.25
CA ILE A 174 8.98 -23.17 -3.59
C ILE A 174 7.99 -24.34 -3.68
N LYS A 175 8.38 -25.53 -3.21
CA LYS A 175 7.49 -26.70 -3.21
C LYS A 175 6.22 -26.45 -2.39
N LEU A 176 6.34 -25.80 -1.22
CA LEU A 176 5.19 -25.38 -0.41
C LEU A 176 4.28 -24.42 -1.14
N SER A 177 4.84 -23.39 -1.81
CA SER A 177 4.03 -22.43 -2.55
C SER A 177 3.25 -23.09 -3.69
N VAL A 178 3.88 -24.01 -4.44
CA VAL A 178 3.22 -24.73 -5.53
C VAL A 178 2.08 -25.61 -4.98
N GLU A 179 2.33 -26.37 -3.92
CA GLU A 179 1.36 -27.25 -3.27
C GLU A 179 0.13 -26.45 -2.74
N LEU A 180 0.39 -25.30 -2.10
CA LEU A 180 -0.67 -24.39 -1.64
C LEU A 180 -1.51 -23.84 -2.78
N LEU A 181 -0.88 -23.41 -3.87
CA LEU A 181 -1.59 -22.89 -5.04
C LEU A 181 -2.48 -23.96 -5.67
N THR A 182 -1.97 -25.19 -5.82
CA THR A 182 -2.76 -26.31 -6.36
C THR A 182 -3.98 -26.60 -5.47
N THR A 183 -3.81 -26.72 -4.16
CA THR A 183 -4.93 -26.99 -3.24
C THR A 183 -5.95 -25.84 -3.20
N LEU A 184 -5.49 -24.59 -3.20
CA LEU A 184 -6.41 -23.44 -3.25
C LEU A 184 -7.20 -23.41 -4.56
N PHE A 185 -6.55 -23.76 -5.68
CA PHE A 185 -7.22 -23.81 -6.98
C PHE A 185 -8.26 -24.92 -7.04
N GLU A 186 -7.93 -26.12 -6.56
CA GLU A 186 -8.89 -27.24 -6.45
C GLU A 186 -10.10 -26.86 -5.59
N ARG A 187 -9.89 -26.31 -4.40
CA ARG A 187 -10.99 -25.84 -3.52
C ARG A 187 -11.83 -24.75 -4.17
N SER A 188 -11.20 -23.83 -4.90
CA SER A 188 -11.93 -22.77 -5.62
C SER A 188 -12.79 -23.34 -6.74
N LEU A 189 -12.29 -24.35 -7.47
CA LEU A 189 -13.05 -25.02 -8.54
C LEU A 189 -14.20 -25.86 -7.98
N GLU A 190 -13.97 -26.59 -6.89
CA GLU A 190 -15.00 -27.36 -6.19
C GLU A 190 -16.13 -26.44 -5.71
N LYS A 191 -15.78 -25.34 -5.07
CA LYS A 191 -16.75 -24.34 -4.61
C LYS A 191 -17.53 -23.68 -5.76
N ALA A 192 -16.87 -23.42 -6.89
CA ALA A 192 -17.55 -22.91 -8.09
C ALA A 192 -18.52 -23.95 -8.69
N LYS A 193 -18.15 -25.23 -8.64
CA LYS A 193 -19.00 -26.33 -9.10
C LYS A 193 -20.22 -26.52 -8.19
N GLU A 194 -20.04 -26.52 -6.87
CA GLU A 194 -21.15 -26.56 -5.91
C GLU A 194 -22.16 -25.41 -6.13
N MET A 195 -21.67 -24.19 -6.40
CA MET A 195 -22.54 -23.05 -6.70
C MET A 195 -23.34 -23.23 -8.00
N THR A 196 -22.75 -23.86 -9.02
CA THR A 196 -23.45 -24.16 -10.29
C THR A 196 -24.50 -25.27 -10.10
N ASP A 197 -24.15 -26.37 -9.41
CA ASP A 197 -25.06 -27.49 -9.16
C ASP A 197 -26.29 -27.08 -8.30
N ILE A 198 -26.08 -26.18 -7.33
CA ILE A 198 -27.17 -25.60 -6.52
C ILE A 198 -28.07 -24.72 -7.40
N ASN A 199 -27.48 -23.89 -8.27
CA ASN A 199 -28.24 -23.01 -9.15
C ASN A 199 -29.11 -23.82 -10.13
N GLU A 200 -28.57 -24.89 -10.72
CA GLU A 200 -29.31 -25.80 -11.61
C GLU A 200 -30.47 -26.51 -10.92
N ARG A 201 -30.31 -26.94 -9.66
CA ARG A 201 -31.41 -27.55 -8.88
C ARG A 201 -32.45 -26.55 -8.38
N SER A 202 -32.08 -25.27 -8.30
CA SER A 202 -32.98 -24.21 -7.82
C SER A 202 -33.77 -23.51 -8.93
N MET A 203 -33.49 -23.79 -10.21
CA MET A 203 -34.37 -23.42 -11.32
C MET A 203 -35.58 -24.37 -11.34
N PRO A 204 -36.80 -23.92 -11.04
CA PRO A 204 -37.98 -24.77 -11.23
C PRO A 204 -38.14 -25.05 -12.73
N GLU A 205 -38.36 -26.32 -13.05
CA GLU A 205 -38.85 -26.81 -14.32
C GLU A 205 -40.18 -26.10 -14.64
N ASN A 206 -40.13 -24.95 -15.32
CA ASN A 206 -41.32 -24.36 -15.93
C ASN A 206 -41.06 -24.24 -17.43
N GLY A 207 -41.55 -25.23 -18.17
CA GLY A 207 -41.36 -25.28 -19.61
C GLY A 207 -42.02 -26.44 -20.35
N GLU A 208 -42.54 -27.47 -19.67
CA GLU A 208 -43.31 -28.52 -20.37
C GLU A 208 -44.53 -28.97 -19.57
N LYS A 209 -45.64 -28.25 -19.76
CA LYS A 209 -47.00 -28.82 -19.88
C LYS A 209 -48.01 -27.68 -20.09
N GLY A 210 -48.46 -27.54 -21.32
CA GLY A 210 -49.53 -26.63 -21.67
C GLY A 210 -49.81 -26.71 -23.16
N SER A 211 -50.75 -27.61 -23.49
CA SER A 211 -51.40 -27.78 -24.79
C SER A 211 -51.87 -26.47 -25.44
#